data_AF-C9RB10-F1
#
_entry.id   AF-C9RB10-F1
#
_cell.length_a   1.000
_cell.length_b   1.000
_cell.length_c   1.000
_cell.angle_alpha   90.00
_cell.angle_beta   90.00
_cell.angle_gamma   90.00
#
_symmetry.space_group_name_H-M   'P 1'
#
loop_
_entity.id
_entity.type
_entity.pdbx_description
1 polymer ?
#
loop_
_entity_poly.entity_id
_entity_poly.type
_entity_poly.pdbx_seq_one_letter_code
_entity_poly.pdbx_strand_id
1 'polypeptide(L)'
;MVRMASPIESIINCQTRTWLGEEELADLLRNKKPPGRCFTQIANFFTEVPPRLLLEFLDKHGIPAEALLEYYREYVRDTYPNRELEEMLG
;
A
#
# COMPACT_ATOMS: atom_id res chain seq x y z
N MET A 1 0.15 25.91 6.34
CA MET A 1 0.05 25.30 5.00
C MET A 1 -0.76 24.02 5.16
N VAL A 2 -2.00 23.95 4.68
CA VAL A 2 -2.80 22.72 4.76
C VAL A 2 -2.25 21.77 3.70
N ARG A 3 -1.59 20.69 4.13
CA ARG A 3 -1.13 19.64 3.22
C ARG A 3 -2.39 18.91 2.77
N MET A 4 -2.77 19.04 1.51
CA MET A 4 -3.86 18.23 0.97
C MET A 4 -3.39 16.78 0.93
N ALA A 5 -4.16 15.88 1.52
CA ALA A 5 -3.87 14.46 1.50
C ALA A 5 -3.88 13.96 0.06
N SER A 6 -2.95 13.09 -0.30
CA SER A 6 -3.02 12.44 -1.61
C SER A 6 -4.25 11.52 -1.71
N PRO A 7 -4.68 11.14 -2.91
CA PRO A 7 -5.74 10.14 -3.08
C PRO A 7 -5.44 8.86 -2.32
N ILE A 8 -4.19 8.40 -2.32
CA ILE A 8 -3.78 7.19 -1.58
C ILE A 8 -3.87 7.40 -0.08
N GLU A 9 -3.36 8.51 0.45
CA GLU A 9 -3.48 8.80 1.88
C GLU A 9 -4.94 8.83 2.33
N SER A 10 -5.82 9.37 1.49
CA SER A 10 -7.26 9.44 1.77
C SER A 10 -7.90 8.04 1.80
N ILE A 11 -7.52 7.16 0.87
CA ILE A 11 -8.04 5.78 0.80
C ILE A 11 -7.52 4.94 1.96
N ILE A 12 -6.20 4.89 2.16
CA ILE A 12 -5.62 3.97 3.14
C ILE A 12 -5.99 4.33 4.59
N ASN A 13 -6.21 5.62 4.88
CA ASN A 13 -6.55 6.10 6.22
C ASN A 13 -8.07 6.25 6.45
N CYS A 14 -8.92 5.87 5.50
CA CYS A 14 -10.37 6.17 5.54
C CYS A 14 -11.09 5.61 6.78
N GLN A 15 -10.58 4.53 7.37
CA GLN A 15 -11.16 3.82 8.51
C GLN A 15 -10.25 3.78 9.75
N THR A 16 -9.17 4.55 9.76
CA THR A 16 -8.19 4.54 10.87
C THR A 16 -8.13 5.89 11.57
N ARG A 17 -7.94 5.87 12.90
CA ARG A 17 -7.65 7.09 13.67
C ARG A 17 -6.18 7.50 13.58
N THR A 18 -5.30 6.55 13.28
CA THR A 18 -3.89 6.80 13.01
C THR A 18 -3.70 7.19 11.55
N TRP A 19 -2.69 8.02 11.30
CA TRP A 19 -2.34 8.50 9.97
C TRP A 19 -1.06 7.83 9.49
N LEU A 20 -1.10 7.22 8.32
CA LEU A 20 0.06 6.77 7.56
C LEU A 20 0.23 7.69 6.35
N GLY A 21 1.36 8.39 6.27
CA GLY A 21 1.66 9.26 5.14
C GLY A 21 2.13 8.47 3.91
N GLU A 22 1.98 9.06 2.73
CA GLU A 22 2.37 8.39 1.48
C GLU A 22 3.86 8.03 1.43
N GLU A 23 4.73 8.94 1.87
CA GLU A 23 6.18 8.70 1.95
C GLU A 23 6.54 7.63 2.99
N GLU A 24 5.80 7.58 4.10
CA GLU A 24 6.00 6.56 5.13
C GLU A 24 5.54 5.18 4.64
N LEU A 25 4.43 5.12 3.90
CA LEU A 25 3.99 3.93 3.18
C LEU A 25 5.05 3.46 2.17
N ALA A 26 5.57 4.38 1.36
CA ALA A 26 6.62 4.05 0.38
C ALA A 26 7.88 3.50 1.06
N ASP A 27 8.28 4.06 2.20
CA ASP A 27 9.42 3.59 2.98
C ASP A 27 9.18 2.20 3.60
N LEU A 28 7.97 1.90 4.06
CA LEU A 28 7.59 0.57 4.55
C LEU A 28 7.73 -0.48 3.45
N LEU A 29 7.15 -0.21 2.28
CA LEU A 29 7.15 -1.11 1.13
C LEU A 29 8.57 -1.32 0.58
N ARG A 30 9.30 -0.23 0.34
CA ARG A 30 10.66 -0.27 -0.23
C ARG A 30 11.63 -1.05 0.63
N ASN A 31 11.54 -0.90 1.96
CA ASN A 31 12.44 -1.58 2.89
C ASN A 31 11.87 -2.88 3.45
N LYS A 32 10.72 -3.34 2.94
CA LYS A 32 10.00 -4.54 3.43
C LYS A 32 9.85 -4.57 4.94
N LYS A 33 9.50 -3.43 5.54
CA LYS A 33 9.30 -3.33 6.99
C LYS A 33 7.95 -3.96 7.35
N PRO A 34 7.88 -4.73 8.45
CA PRO A 34 6.60 -5.29 8.88
C PRO A 34 5.59 -4.16 9.19
N PRO A 35 4.31 -4.33 8.83
CA PRO A 35 3.31 -3.27 8.88
C PRO A 35 2.95 -2.81 10.30
N GLY A 36 3.14 -3.67 11.31
CA GLY A 36 2.93 -3.35 12.72
C GLY A 36 1.59 -2.68 13.00
N ARG A 37 1.61 -1.52 13.66
CA ARG A 37 0.41 -0.74 14.00
C ARG A 37 -0.35 -0.19 12.79
N CYS A 38 0.26 -0.18 11.61
CA CYS A 38 -0.32 0.35 10.37
C CYS A 38 -0.93 -0.75 9.50
N PHE A 39 -1.09 -1.97 10.03
CA PHE A 39 -1.61 -3.12 9.28
C PHE A 39 -2.92 -2.81 8.55
N THR A 40 -3.87 -2.12 9.19
CA THR A 40 -5.15 -1.77 8.54
C THR A 40 -4.94 -0.85 7.32
N GLN A 41 -4.10 0.19 7.43
CA GLN A 41 -3.79 1.05 6.28
C GLN A 41 -3.08 0.28 5.16
N ILE A 42 -2.17 -0.62 5.52
CA ILE A 42 -1.46 -1.47 4.56
C ILE A 42 -2.44 -2.43 3.87
N ALA A 43 -3.37 -3.05 4.60
CA ALA A 43 -4.40 -3.88 4.00
C ALA A 43 -5.26 -3.08 3.01
N ASN A 44 -5.69 -1.87 3.40
CA ASN A 44 -6.46 -0.99 2.51
C ASN A 44 -5.70 -0.63 1.23
N PHE A 45 -4.37 -0.51 1.30
CA PHE A 45 -3.53 -0.29 0.11
C PHE A 45 -3.68 -1.43 -0.92
N PHE A 46 -3.91 -2.67 -0.47
CA PHE A 46 -4.03 -3.85 -1.33
C PHE A 46 -5.47 -4.25 -1.68
N THR A 47 -6.46 -3.73 -0.95
CA THR A 47 -7.88 -4.08 -1.18
C THR A 47 -8.71 -2.93 -1.72
N GLU A 48 -8.42 -1.69 -1.32
CA GLU A 48 -9.26 -0.52 -1.63
C GLU A 48 -8.64 0.42 -2.66
N VAL A 49 -7.31 0.42 -2.81
CA VAL A 49 -6.65 1.31 -3.77
C VAL A 49 -6.88 0.78 -5.19
N PRO A 50 -7.46 1.58 -6.09
CA PRO A 50 -7.65 1.19 -7.48
C PRO A 50 -6.31 0.84 -8.16
N PRO A 51 -6.26 -0.20 -9.01
CA PRO A 51 -5.04 -0.63 -9.71
C PRO A 51 -4.26 0.51 -10.37
N ARG A 52 -4.96 1.45 -11.02
CA ARG A 52 -4.34 2.61 -11.67
C ARG A 52 -3.57 3.48 -10.67
N LEU A 53 -4.14 3.78 -9.50
CA LEU A 53 -3.48 4.58 -8.48
C LEU A 53 -2.32 3.82 -7.82
N LEU A 54 -2.46 2.51 -7.65
CA LEU A 54 -1.40 1.65 -7.15
C LEU A 54 -0.20 1.68 -8.11
N LEU A 55 -0.40 1.50 -9.41
CA LEU A 55 0.66 1.59 -10.42
C LEU A 55 1.31 2.99 -10.49
N GLU A 56 0.51 4.05 -10.43
CA GLU A 56 1.02 5.43 -10.36
C GLU A 56 1.89 5.67 -9.11
N PHE A 57 1.52 5.08 -7.97
CA PHE A 57 2.33 5.14 -6.75
C PHE A 57 3.65 4.40 -6.88
N LEU A 58 3.63 3.20 -7.46
CA LEU A 58 4.84 2.42 -7.69
C LEU A 58 5.83 3.17 -8.58
N ASP A 59 5.36 3.73 -9.69
CA ASP A 59 6.16 4.53 -10.61
C ASP A 59 6.73 5.78 -9.92
N LYS A 60 5.86 6.54 -9.23
CA LYS A 60 6.24 7.76 -8.50
C LYS A 60 7.35 7.50 -7.47
N HIS A 61 7.29 6.38 -6.75
CA HIS A 61 8.22 6.07 -5.66
C HIS A 61 9.37 5.14 -6.07
N GLY A 62 9.45 4.75 -7.34
CA GLY A 62 10.46 3.84 -7.86
C GLY A 62 10.44 2.47 -7.18
N ILE A 63 9.24 1.94 -6.89
CA ILE A 63 9.06 0.63 -6.25
C ILE A 63 8.72 -0.39 -7.35
N PRO A 64 9.54 -1.44 -7.56
CA PRO A 64 9.23 -2.50 -8.51
C PRO A 64 7.94 -3.24 -8.15
N ALA A 65 7.17 -3.67 -9.15
CA ALA A 65 5.94 -4.44 -8.94
C ALA A 65 6.21 -5.75 -8.18
N GLU A 66 7.34 -6.39 -8.46
CA GLU A 66 7.78 -7.62 -7.80
C GLU A 66 8.04 -7.38 -6.31
N ALA A 67 8.66 -6.26 -5.95
CA ALA A 67 8.90 -5.89 -4.55
C ALA A 67 7.57 -5.69 -3.80
N LEU A 68 6.57 -5.11 -4.47
CA LEU A 68 5.23 -4.97 -3.92
C LEU A 68 4.54 -6.34 -3.74
N LEU A 69 4.64 -7.22 -4.74
CA LEU A 69 4.07 -8.56 -4.68
C LEU A 69 4.69 -9.40 -3.56
N GLU A 70 6.01 -9.32 -3.38
CA GLU A 70 6.71 -9.97 -2.28
C GLU A 70 6.22 -9.47 -0.92
N TYR A 71 6.09 -8.16 -0.74
CA TYR A 71 5.55 -7.56 0.48
C TYR A 71 4.13 -8.05 0.76
N TYR A 72 3.27 -8.03 -0.26
CA TYR A 72 1.89 -8.50 -0.17
C TYR A 72 1.81 -9.95 0.30
N ARG A 73 2.61 -10.84 -0.31
CA ARG A 73 2.68 -12.26 0.05
C ARG A 73 3.19 -12.50 1.47
N GLU A 74 4.16 -11.71 1.91
CA GLU A 74 4.78 -11.87 3.23
C GLU A 74 3.86 -11.39 4.37
N TYR A 75 3.17 -10.26 4.18
CA TYR A 75 2.49 -9.59 5.29
C TYR A 75 0.96 -9.53 5.19
N VAL A 76 0.36 -9.64 4.01
CA VAL A 76 -1.06 -9.30 3.82
C VAL A 76 -1.89 -10.47 3.30
N ARG A 77 -1.36 -11.24 2.34
CA ARG A 77 -2.08 -12.29 1.60
C ARG A 77 -2.84 -13.25 2.49
N ASP A 78 -2.20 -13.72 3.56
CA ASP A 78 -2.80 -14.73 4.43
C ASP A 78 -4.04 -14.21 5.20
N THR A 79 -4.16 -12.87 5.35
CA THR A 79 -5.34 -12.23 5.94
C THR A 79 -6.33 -11.76 4.86
N TYR A 80 -5.83 -11.22 3.75
CA TYR A 80 -6.63 -10.65 2.66
C TYR A 80 -6.13 -11.17 1.30
N PRO A 81 -6.56 -12.38 0.88
CA PRO A 81 -6.18 -12.93 -0.41
C PRO A 81 -6.82 -12.14 -1.57
N ASN A 82 -6.03 -11.82 -2.59
CA ASN A 82 -6.41 -11.02 -3.75
C ASN A 82 -5.69 -11.58 -4.99
N ARG A 83 -6.34 -12.52 -5.67
CA ARG A 83 -5.75 -13.21 -6.83
C ARG A 83 -5.56 -12.29 -8.03
N GLU A 84 -6.48 -11.34 -8.25
CA GLU A 84 -6.37 -10.38 -9.35
C GLU A 84 -5.14 -9.48 -9.18
N LEU A 85 -4.85 -9.06 -7.95
CA LEU A 85 -3.63 -8.32 -7.64
C LEU A 85 -2.37 -9.17 -7.91
N GLU A 86 -2.38 -10.44 -7.53
CA GLU A 86 -1.25 -11.35 -7.79
C GLU A 86 -1.01 -11.55 -9.29
N GLU A 87 -2.07 -11.71 -10.08
CA GLU A 87 -1.99 -11.82 -11.55
C GLU A 87 -1.56 -10.51 -12.21
N MET A 88 -1.92 -9.36 -11.64
CA MET A 88 -1.51 -8.04 -12.15
C MET A 88 -0.04 -7.72 -11.88
N LEU A 89 0.51 -8.16 -10.74
CA LEU A 89 1.88 -7.84 -10.31
C LEU A 89 2.92 -8.92 -10.68
N GLY A 90 2.49 -10.05 -11.27
CA GLY A 90 3.34 -11.19 -11.63
C GLY A 90 2.94 -11.82 -12.95
#